data_AF-A0A1S3YTI5-F1
#
_entry.id   AF-A0A1S3YTI5-F1
#
_cell.length_a   1.000
_cell.length_b   1.000
_cell.length_c   1.000
_cell.angle_alpha   90.00
_cell.angle_beta   90.00
_cell.angle_gamma   90.00
#
_symmetry.space_group_name_H-M   'P 1'
#
loop_
_entity.id
_entity.type
_entity.pdbx_description
1 polymer ?
#
loop_
_entity_poly.entity_id
_entity_poly.type
_entity_poly.pdbx_seq_one_letter_code
_entity_poly.pdbx_strand_id
1 'polypeptide(L)'
;MAAKILANLIVMGSTILARSFVQAYRQALAKASKNGVAQEAVQNIKRASKTMTETEARQILGVTENSSWEEIVQRYENLFERNAKNGSFYLQSKVHRAKECLEAIHQPKEPEEK
;
A
#
# COMPACT_ATOMS: atom_id res chain seq x y z
N MET A 1 12.85 36.90 52.95
CA MET A 1 13.76 36.41 51.89
C MET A 1 13.26 35.14 51.21
N ALA A 2 12.78 34.13 51.96
CA ALA A 2 12.29 32.85 51.41
C ALA A 2 11.17 32.98 50.34
N ALA A 3 10.19 33.87 50.54
CA ALA A 3 9.09 34.07 49.57
C ALA A 3 9.56 34.62 48.21
N LYS A 4 10.61 35.47 48.17
CA LYS A 4 11.19 35.99 46.92
C LYS A 4 11.96 34.91 46.16
N ILE A 5 12.59 33.98 46.87
CA ILE A 5 13.32 32.85 46.27
C ILE A 5 12.33 31.84 45.67
N LEU A 6 11.24 31.52 46.38
CA LEU A 6 10.15 30.67 45.88
C LEU A 6 9.46 31.27 44.65
N ALA A 7 9.16 32.57 44.65
CA ALA A 7 8.56 33.24 43.51
C ALA A 7 9.46 33.19 42.27
N ASN A 8 10.77 33.42 42.43
CA ASN A 8 11.72 33.35 41.32
C ASN A 8 11.88 31.93 40.76
N LEU A 9 11.83 30.90 41.62
CA LEU A 9 11.86 29.49 41.19
C LEU A 9 10.63 29.10 40.38
N ILE A 10 9.44 29.54 40.81
CA ILE A 10 8.18 29.26 40.11
C ILE A 10 8.15 29.97 38.75
N VAL A 11 8.56 31.24 38.69
CA VAL A 11 8.60 32.02 37.45
C VAL A 11 9.66 31.48 36.47
N MET A 12 10.84 31.10 36.95
CA MET A 12 11.86 30.47 36.09
C MET A 12 11.43 29.07 35.63
N GLY A 13 10.83 28.26 36.50
CA GLY A 13 10.39 26.91 36.15
C GLY A 13 9.23 26.89 35.13
N SER A 14 8.25 27.77 35.31
CA SER A 14 7.08 27.88 34.43
C SER A 14 7.42 28.36 33.01
N THR A 15 8.36 29.29 32.88
CA THR A 15 8.76 29.84 31.56
C THR A 15 9.49 28.82 30.69
N ILE A 16 10.28 27.93 31.29
CA ILE A 16 10.99 26.86 30.58
C ILE A 16 9.99 25.82 30.03
N LEU A 17 9.03 25.41 30.86
CA LEU A 17 7.99 24.46 30.45
C LEU A 17 7.14 25.03 29.30
N ALA A 18 6.64 26.26 29.43
CA ALA A 18 5.83 26.89 28.39
C ALA A 18 6.55 26.98 27.03
N ARG A 19 7.84 27.36 27.02
CA ARG A 19 8.63 27.44 25.78
C ARG A 19 8.84 26.06 25.14
N SER A 20 9.03 25.02 25.95
CA SER A 20 9.21 23.66 25.45
C SER A 20 7.95 23.09 24.78
N PHE A 21 6.76 23.38 25.32
CA PHE A 21 5.49 22.98 24.68
C PHE A 21 5.26 23.70 23.35
N VAL A 22 5.52 25.01 23.29
CA VAL A 22 5.40 25.78 22.04
C VAL A 22 6.40 25.29 21.00
N GLN A 23 7.63 24.99 21.40
CA GLN A 23 8.65 24.46 20.50
C GLN A 23 8.30 23.06 20.01
N ALA A 24 7.80 22.18 20.88
CA ALA A 24 7.32 20.86 20.52
C ALA A 24 6.12 20.94 19.56
N TYR A 25 5.17 21.85 19.79
CA TYR A 25 4.03 22.07 18.90
C TYR A 25 4.47 22.58 17.52
N ARG A 26 5.38 23.56 17.47
CA ARG A 26 5.97 24.04 16.21
C ARG A 26 6.76 22.95 15.50
N GLN A 27 7.48 22.11 16.23
CA GLN A 27 8.21 20.97 15.68
C GLN A 27 7.26 19.88 15.18
N ALA A 28 6.14 19.63 15.86
CA ALA A 28 5.11 18.68 15.44
C ALA A 28 4.45 19.15 14.14
N LEU A 29 4.10 20.43 14.03
CA LEU A 29 3.57 21.02 12.79
C LEU A 29 4.59 20.99 11.66
N ALA A 30 5.85 21.36 11.93
CA ALA A 30 6.91 21.32 10.93
C ALA A 30 7.22 19.89 10.47
N LYS A 31 7.17 18.91 11.37
CA LYS A 31 7.30 17.47 11.06
C LYS A 31 6.08 16.95 10.32
N ALA A 32 4.85 17.37 10.63
CA ALA A 32 3.67 17.01 9.85
C ALA A 32 3.78 17.50 8.39
N SER A 33 4.29 18.73 8.18
CA SER A 33 4.53 19.26 6.84
C SER A 33 5.75 18.65 6.13
N LYS A 34 6.76 18.13 6.87
CA LYS A 34 7.99 17.54 6.29
C LYS A 34 8.01 16.02 6.18
N ASN A 35 7.25 15.28 7.00
CA ASN A 35 7.39 13.84 7.15
C ASN A 35 6.57 13.01 6.16
N GLY A 36 6.12 13.58 5.04
CA GLY A 36 5.69 12.77 3.91
C GLY A 36 4.49 11.87 4.22
N VAL A 37 3.49 12.34 4.98
CA VAL A 37 2.22 11.61 5.14
C VAL A 37 1.56 11.37 3.78
N ALA A 38 1.73 12.32 2.84
CA ALA A 38 1.38 12.14 1.43
C ALA A 38 2.26 11.08 0.74
N GLN A 39 3.54 10.98 1.10
CA GLN A 39 4.49 10.04 0.51
C GLN A 39 4.33 8.62 1.06
N GLU A 40 3.98 8.45 2.34
CA GLU A 40 3.57 7.17 2.93
C GLU A 40 2.21 6.72 2.40
N ALA A 41 1.24 7.63 2.22
CA ALA A 41 -0.01 7.31 1.53
C ALA A 41 0.23 6.87 0.08
N VAL A 42 1.06 7.60 -0.68
CA VAL A 42 1.46 7.20 -2.04
C VAL A 42 2.26 5.89 -2.04
N GLN A 43 3.14 5.65 -1.06
CA GLN A 43 3.85 4.37 -0.94
C GLN A 43 2.90 3.24 -0.54
N ASN A 44 1.88 3.48 0.29
CA ASN A 44 0.85 2.50 0.61
C ASN A 44 -0.04 2.21 -0.59
N ILE A 45 -0.37 3.21 -1.40
CA ILE A 45 -1.04 3.02 -2.70
C ILE A 45 -0.14 2.18 -3.64
N LYS A 46 1.18 2.46 -3.69
CA LYS A 46 2.15 1.65 -4.45
C LYS A 46 2.39 0.25 -3.87
N ARG A 47 2.16 0.03 -2.58
CA ARG A 47 2.20 -1.29 -1.94
C ARG A 47 0.88 -2.05 -2.16
N ALA A 48 -0.25 -1.36 -2.19
CA ALA A 48 -1.54 -1.90 -2.63
C ALA A 48 -1.51 -2.23 -4.14
N SER A 49 -0.73 -1.51 -4.93
CA SER A 49 -0.42 -1.85 -6.33
C SER A 49 0.58 -3.01 -6.49
N LYS A 50 0.91 -3.77 -5.43
CA LYS A 50 1.47 -5.13 -5.60
C LYS A 50 0.43 -6.11 -6.15
N THR A 51 -0.85 -5.74 -6.12
CA THR A 51 -1.92 -6.51 -6.74
C THR A 51 -1.77 -6.39 -8.25
N MET A 52 -1.69 -7.53 -8.93
CA MET A 52 -1.55 -7.62 -10.38
C MET A 52 -2.70 -6.86 -11.06
N THR A 53 -2.38 -6.06 -12.07
CA THR A 53 -3.40 -5.33 -12.86
C THR A 53 -3.98 -6.25 -13.94
N GLU A 54 -5.19 -5.96 -14.42
CA GLU A 54 -5.79 -6.72 -15.53
C GLU A 54 -4.88 -6.72 -16.76
N THR A 55 -4.34 -5.55 -17.11
CA THR A 55 -3.43 -5.40 -18.25
C THR A 55 -2.17 -6.26 -18.09
N GLU A 56 -1.58 -6.29 -16.89
CA GLU A 56 -0.44 -7.17 -16.59
C GLU A 56 -0.83 -8.65 -16.68
N ALA A 57 -2.00 -9.03 -16.14
CA ALA A 57 -2.49 -10.41 -16.20
C ALA A 57 -2.71 -10.88 -17.65
N ARG A 58 -3.31 -10.03 -18.50
CA ARG A 58 -3.49 -10.32 -19.93
C ARG A 58 -2.15 -10.46 -20.65
N GLN A 59 -1.18 -9.60 -20.35
CA GLN A 59 0.18 -9.69 -20.89
C GLN A 59 0.89 -10.99 -20.47
N ILE A 60 0.77 -11.39 -19.20
CA ILE A 60 1.37 -12.63 -18.69
C ILE A 60 0.80 -13.86 -19.39
N LEU A 61 -0.52 -13.89 -19.63
CA LEU A 61 -1.18 -15.01 -20.32
C LEU A 61 -1.13 -14.91 -21.85
N GLY A 62 -0.68 -13.77 -22.40
CA GLY A 62 -0.61 -13.54 -23.84
C GLY A 62 -1.98 -13.49 -24.51
N VAL A 63 -2.98 -12.93 -23.82
CA VAL A 63 -4.38 -12.83 -24.27
C VAL A 63 -4.77 -11.38 -24.50
N THR A 64 -5.83 -11.16 -25.28
CA THR A 64 -6.37 -9.82 -25.55
C THR A 64 -7.57 -9.53 -24.65
N GLU A 65 -8.10 -8.31 -24.71
CA GLU A 65 -9.34 -7.94 -24.00
C GLU A 65 -10.55 -8.73 -24.52
N ASN A 66 -10.52 -9.14 -25.79
CA ASN A 66 -11.61 -9.86 -26.46
C ASN A 66 -11.50 -11.39 -26.36
N SER A 67 -10.45 -11.89 -25.70
CA SER A 67 -10.24 -13.33 -25.53
C SER A 67 -11.34 -13.94 -24.66
N SER A 68 -11.88 -15.09 -25.08
CA SER A 68 -12.90 -15.80 -24.31
C SER A 68 -12.30 -16.41 -23.03
N TRP A 69 -13.16 -16.75 -22.08
CA TRP A 69 -12.72 -17.39 -20.84
C TRP A 69 -12.04 -18.74 -21.11
N GLU A 70 -12.56 -19.51 -22.07
CA GLU A 70 -11.97 -20.79 -22.49
C GLU A 70 -10.55 -20.60 -23.03
N GLU A 71 -10.32 -19.56 -23.86
CA GLU A 71 -8.99 -19.24 -24.36
C GLU A 71 -8.03 -18.89 -23.22
N ILE A 72 -8.49 -18.10 -22.23
CA ILE A 72 -7.70 -17.71 -21.06
C ILE A 72 -7.30 -18.95 -20.24
N VAL A 73 -8.23 -19.87 -19.99
CA VAL A 73 -7.97 -21.12 -19.25
C VAL A 73 -6.99 -22.00 -20.01
N GLN A 74 -7.18 -22.17 -21.32
CA GLN A 74 -6.27 -22.96 -22.16
C GLN A 74 -4.84 -22.40 -22.14
N ARG A 75 -4.70 -21.06 -22.24
CA ARG A 75 -3.39 -20.39 -22.15
C ARG A 75 -2.75 -20.58 -20.79
N TYR A 76 -3.53 -20.43 -19.72
CA TYR A 76 -3.10 -20.66 -18.35
C TYR A 76 -2.56 -22.08 -18.16
N GLU A 77 -3.31 -23.12 -18.55
CA GLU A 77 -2.90 -24.52 -18.39
C GLU A 77 -1.58 -24.81 -19.10
N ASN A 78 -1.46 -24.38 -20.37
CA ASN A 78 -0.23 -24.56 -21.15
C ASN A 78 0.98 -23.90 -20.47
N LEU A 79 0.83 -22.64 -20.02
CA LEU A 79 1.90 -21.90 -19.37
C LEU A 79 2.24 -22.50 -18.00
N PHE A 80 1.23 -22.90 -17.23
CA PHE A 80 1.42 -23.46 -15.89
C PHE A 80 2.17 -24.79 -15.94
N GLU A 81 1.77 -25.70 -16.84
CA GLU A 81 2.45 -26.99 -17.03
C GLU A 81 3.89 -26.83 -17.54
N ARG A 82 4.11 -25.92 -18.50
CA ARG A 82 5.47 -25.66 -19.01
C ARG A 82 6.37 -25.09 -17.93
N ASN A 83 5.86 -24.18 -17.11
CA ASN A 83 6.62 -23.61 -15.99
C ASN A 83 6.83 -24.61 -14.85
N ALA A 84 5.92 -25.57 -14.64
CA ALA A 84 6.10 -26.64 -13.66
C ALA A 84 7.26 -27.59 -14.05
N LYS A 85 7.44 -27.84 -15.36
CA LYS A 85 8.48 -28.74 -15.88
C LYS A 85 9.84 -28.04 -15.99
N ASN A 86 9.86 -26.85 -16.60
CA ASN A 86 11.09 -26.19 -17.04
C ASN A 86 11.24 -24.73 -16.54
N GLY A 87 10.31 -24.25 -15.71
CA GLY A 87 10.30 -22.89 -15.21
C GLY A 87 10.75 -22.78 -13.75
N SER A 88 10.42 -21.66 -13.12
CA SER A 88 10.61 -21.44 -11.68
C SER A 88 9.27 -21.33 -10.97
N PHE A 89 9.27 -21.66 -9.68
CA PHE A 89 8.09 -21.47 -8.82
C PHE A 89 7.56 -20.03 -8.86
N TYR A 90 8.46 -19.04 -9.02
CA TYR A 90 8.06 -17.64 -9.15
C TYR A 90 7.27 -17.38 -10.43
N LEU A 91 7.73 -17.89 -11.58
CA LEU A 91 7.03 -17.73 -12.85
C LEU A 91 5.69 -18.47 -12.86
N GLN A 92 5.67 -19.68 -12.33
CA GLN A 92 4.43 -20.44 -12.15
C GLN A 92 3.44 -19.69 -11.25
N SER A 93 3.91 -19.11 -10.13
CA SER A 93 3.09 -18.29 -9.25
C SER A 93 2.56 -17.04 -9.96
N LYS A 94 3.35 -16.40 -10.83
CA LYS A 94 2.89 -15.23 -11.62
C LYS A 94 1.80 -15.60 -12.62
N VAL A 95 1.93 -16.73 -13.30
CA VAL A 95 0.90 -17.27 -14.21
C VAL A 95 -0.39 -17.58 -13.44
N HIS A 96 -0.27 -18.18 -12.26
CA HIS A 96 -1.42 -18.45 -11.39
C HIS A 96 -2.13 -17.17 -10.94
N ARG A 97 -1.37 -16.17 -10.48
CA ARG A 97 -1.92 -14.87 -10.04
C ARG A 97 -2.60 -14.11 -11.18
N ALA A 98 -2.11 -14.26 -12.42
CA ALA A 98 -2.76 -13.69 -13.60
C ALA A 98 -4.14 -14.29 -13.84
N LYS A 99 -4.28 -15.62 -13.70
CA LYS A 99 -5.58 -16.29 -13.81
C LYS A 99 -6.56 -15.83 -12.73
N GLU A 100 -6.12 -15.78 -11.46
CA GLU A 100 -6.96 -15.28 -10.35
C GLU A 100 -7.41 -13.83 -10.58
N CYS A 101 -6.53 -12.98 -11.12
CA CYS A 101 -6.85 -11.58 -11.43
C CYS A 101 -7.98 -11.47 -12.47
N LEU A 102 -7.89 -12.23 -13.56
CA LEU A 102 -8.93 -12.24 -14.60
C LEU A 102 -10.23 -12.90 -14.13
N GLU A 103 -10.14 -13.94 -13.28
CA GLU A 103 -11.31 -14.60 -12.70
C GLU A 103 -12.14 -13.66 -11.83
N ALA A 104 -11.48 -12.85 -11.00
CA ALA A 104 -12.14 -11.87 -10.14
C ALA A 104 -12.86 -10.76 -10.91
N ILE A 105 -12.50 -10.53 -12.18
CA ILE A 105 -13.15 -9.57 -13.08
C ILE A 105 -14.26 -10.25 -13.87
N HIS A 106 -14.05 -11.50 -14.28
CA HIS A 106 -15.02 -12.27 -15.06
C HIS A 106 -16.23 -12.71 -14.22
N GLN A 107 -16.05 -13.03 -12.94
CA GLN A 107 -17.16 -13.24 -12.02
C GLN A 107 -17.74 -11.88 -11.60
N PRO A 108 -18.96 -11.51 -12.04
CA PRO A 108 -19.59 -10.30 -11.53
C PRO A 108 -19.82 -10.49 -10.03
N LYS A 109 -19.37 -9.51 -9.24
CA LYS A 109 -19.75 -9.44 -7.82
C LYS A 109 -21.28 -9.38 -7.77
N GLU A 110 -21.91 -10.36 -7.12
CA GLU A 110 -23.33 -10.30 -6.82
C GLU A 110 -23.62 -8.93 -6.17
N PRO A 111 -24.68 -8.22 -6.62
CA PRO A 111 -25.00 -6.93 -6.04
C PRO A 111 -25.30 -7.13 -4.55
N GLU A 112 -24.54 -6.44 -3.69
CA GLU A 112 -24.84 -6.35 -2.26
C GLU A 112 -26.27 -5.79 -2.11
N GLU A 113 -27.19 -6.67 -1.71
CA GLU A 113 -28.56 -6.30 -1.34
C GLU A 113 -28.48 -5.34 -0.15
N LYS A 114 -29.09 -4.16 -0.32
CA LYS A 114 -29.17 -3.08 0.67
C LYS A 114 -30.11 -3.42 1.81
#